data_AF-A0A2A2M4V9-F1
#
_entry.id   AF-A0A2A2M4V9-F1
#
_cell.length_a   1.000
_cell.length_b   1.000
_cell.length_c   1.000
_cell.angle_alpha   90.00
_cell.angle_beta   90.00
_cell.angle_gamma   90.00
#
_symmetry.space_group_name_H-M   'P 1'
#
loop_
_entity.id
_entity.type
_entity.pdbx_description
1 polymer ?
#
loop_
_entity_poly.entity_id
_entity_poly.type
_entity_poly.pdbx_seq_one_letter_code
_entity_poly.pdbx_strand_id
1 'polypeptide(L)'
;MLTHANWSRFNGERGHAERDVTLYDVSPDNDWSEVKVWFRDSEGLGSSVYPVKGFIYGGRPSPQITTRNPDYVGALIDAYAAR
;
A
#
# COMPACT_ATOMS: atom_id res chain seq x y z
N MET A 1 2.27 -2.16 -6.08
CA MET A 1 1.36 -1.87 -4.95
C MET A 1 1.03 -3.16 -4.21
N LEU A 2 0.50 -3.10 -2.99
CA LEU A 2 0.14 -4.30 -2.21
C LEU A 2 -1.34 -4.34 -1.84
N THR A 3 -1.77 -5.49 -1.32
CA THR A 3 -3.08 -5.64 -0.65
C THR A 3 -2.84 -5.86 0.83
N HIS A 4 -3.51 -5.09 1.68
CA HIS A 4 -3.52 -5.30 3.13
C HIS A 4 -4.94 -5.49 3.64
N ALA A 5 -5.08 -6.08 4.83
CA ALA A 5 -6.37 -6.31 5.45
C ALA A 5 -6.40 -5.74 6.86
N ASN A 6 -7.57 -5.24 7.26
CA ASN A 6 -7.88 -4.81 8.62
C ASN A 6 -7.12 -3.56 9.14
N TRP A 7 -6.34 -2.91 8.29
CA TRP A 7 -5.51 -1.74 8.63
C TRP A 7 -6.27 -0.42 8.57
N SER A 8 -6.87 -0.13 7.42
CA SER A 8 -7.68 1.06 7.20
C SER A 8 -9.10 0.86 7.72
N ARG A 9 -9.77 1.97 8.09
CA ARG A 9 -11.21 1.95 8.32
C ARG A 9 -11.94 2.34 7.04
N PHE A 10 -13.08 1.70 6.80
CA PHE A 10 -13.99 2.03 5.72
C PHE A 10 -15.30 2.42 6.38
N ASN A 11 -15.73 3.67 6.19
CA ASN A 11 -16.92 4.22 6.86
C ASN A 11 -16.89 4.01 8.41
N GLY A 12 -15.71 4.11 9.02
CA GLY A 12 -15.51 3.92 10.46
C GLY A 12 -15.27 2.47 10.92
N GLU A 13 -15.43 1.49 10.04
CA GLU A 13 -15.34 0.06 10.35
C GLU A 13 -14.04 -0.58 9.88
N ARG A 14 -13.56 -1.57 10.65
CA ARG A 14 -12.42 -2.44 10.30
C ARG A 14 -12.92 -3.76 9.70
N GLY A 15 -12.01 -4.61 9.23
CA GLY A 15 -12.34 -5.94 8.68
C GLY A 15 -12.36 -6.01 7.15
N HIS A 16 -11.89 -4.98 6.46
CA HIS A 16 -11.84 -4.95 5.00
C HIS A 16 -10.43 -5.26 4.47
N ALA A 17 -10.38 -5.88 3.30
CA ALA A 17 -9.17 -5.94 2.48
C ALA A 17 -9.14 -4.73 1.53
N GLU A 18 -8.05 -3.97 1.57
CA GLU A 18 -7.80 -2.84 0.69
C GLU A 18 -6.66 -3.22 -0.26
N ARG A 19 -6.96 -3.16 -1.56
CA ARG A 19 -6.03 -3.53 -2.63
C ARG A 19 -5.38 -2.29 -3.21
N ASP A 20 -4.23 -2.52 -3.83
CA ASP A 20 -3.47 -1.50 -4.55
C ASP A 20 -3.19 -0.28 -3.68
N VAL A 21 -2.66 -0.54 -2.49
CA VAL A 21 -2.21 0.50 -1.56
C VAL A 21 -0.70 0.67 -1.61
N THR A 22 -0.29 1.89 -1.28
CA THR A 22 1.10 2.31 -1.24
C THR A 22 1.79 1.82 0.02
N LEU A 23 2.98 1.26 -0.20
CA LEU A 23 3.97 0.98 0.81
C LEU A 23 5.20 1.81 0.48
N TYR A 24 5.75 2.50 1.48
CA TYR A 24 6.90 3.37 1.30
C TYR A 24 8.01 2.93 2.24
N ASP A 25 9.18 2.65 1.67
CA ASP A 25 10.40 2.35 2.41
C ASP A 25 10.92 3.63 3.07
N VAL A 26 11.11 3.58 4.39
CA VAL A 26 11.66 4.67 5.19
C VAL A 26 13.00 4.29 5.82
N SER A 27 13.54 3.11 5.51
CA SER A 27 14.81 2.65 6.04
C SER A 27 15.95 3.58 5.61
N PRO A 28 16.92 3.88 6.49
CA PRO A 28 18.08 4.71 6.13
C PRO A 28 18.93 4.11 5.01
N ASP A 29 18.97 2.78 4.94
CA ASP A 29 19.81 2.03 4.01
C ASP A 29 19.07 1.62 2.72
N ASN A 30 17.80 2.02 2.56
CA ASN A 30 16.94 1.66 1.42
C ASN A 30 16.90 0.14 1.18
N ASP A 31 16.81 -0.61 2.27
CA ASP A 31 16.86 -2.07 2.32
C ASP A 31 15.49 -2.69 2.64
N TRP A 32 14.43 -1.88 2.65
CA TRP A 32 13.06 -2.27 3.01
C TRP A 32 12.90 -2.78 4.43
N SER A 33 13.85 -2.55 5.34
CA SER A 33 13.75 -3.00 6.73
C SER A 33 12.68 -2.26 7.54
N GLU A 34 12.29 -1.07 7.13
CA GLU A 34 11.31 -0.22 7.80
C GLU A 34 10.37 0.44 6.79
N VAL A 35 9.05 0.34 7.03
CA VAL A 35 8.05 0.85 6.10
C VAL A 35 6.97 1.70 6.78
N LYS A 36 6.45 2.65 6.02
CA LYS A 36 5.13 3.25 6.25
C LYS A 36 4.15 2.73 5.21
N VAL A 37 2.90 2.58 5.62
CA VAL A 37 1.83 2.09 4.75
C VAL A 37 0.75 3.15 4.68
N TRP A 38 0.11 3.21 3.53
CA TRP A 38 -1.12 3.98 3.34
C TRP A 38 -2.14 3.69 4.44
N PHE A 39 -2.77 4.75 4.95
CA PHE A 39 -3.85 4.71 5.91
C PHE A 39 -4.96 5.67 5.48
N ARG A 40 -6.12 5.08 5.19
CA ARG A 40 -7.25 5.79 4.57
C ARG A 40 -7.76 6.98 5.38
N ASP A 41 -7.89 6.84 6.70
CA ASP A 41 -8.46 7.91 7.54
C ASP A 41 -7.57 9.17 7.57
N SER A 42 -6.29 9.04 7.24
CA SER A 42 -5.35 10.15 7.09
C SER A 42 -5.18 10.63 5.65
N GLU A 43 -5.83 9.98 4.68
CA GLU A 43 -5.64 10.22 3.24
C GLU A 43 -4.14 10.25 2.84
N GLY A 44 -3.32 9.41 3.47
CA GLY A 44 -1.87 9.49 3.37
C GLY A 44 -1.15 8.29 3.98
N LEU A 45 0.17 8.39 4.08
CA LEU A 45 0.96 7.42 4.84
C LEU A 45 0.64 7.54 6.34
N GLY A 46 0.48 6.40 7.00
CA GLY A 46 0.30 6.33 8.44
C GLY A 46 1.49 6.94 9.20
N SER A 47 1.25 7.35 10.44
CA SER A 47 2.28 7.94 11.30
C SER A 47 3.30 6.91 11.80
N SER A 48 2.87 5.66 11.98
CA SER A 48 3.69 4.57 12.50
C SER A 48 4.64 4.01 11.44
N VAL A 49 5.86 3.69 11.90
CA VAL A 49 6.86 2.93 11.14
C VAL A 49 6.79 1.47 11.60
N TYR A 50 6.86 0.54 10.65
CA TYR A 50 6.76 -0.88 10.91
C TYR A 50 8.00 -1.62 10.41
N PRO A 51 8.63 -2.46 11.25
CA PRO A 51 9.75 -3.28 10.82
C PRO A 51 9.27 -4.41 9.91
N VAL A 52 9.95 -4.60 8.78
CA VAL A 52 9.68 -5.69 7.83
C VAL A 52 10.54 -6.90 8.20
N LYS A 53 9.96 -8.09 8.11
CA LYS A 53 10.64 -9.36 8.40
C LYS A 53 10.99 -10.16 7.14
N GLY A 54 10.65 -9.62 5.97
CA GLY A 54 10.81 -10.24 4.67
C GLY A 54 9.53 -10.18 3.86
N PHE A 55 9.59 -10.70 2.64
CA PHE A 55 8.48 -10.75 1.71
C PHE A 55 8.18 -12.18 1.32
N ILE A 56 6.89 -12.49 1.21
CA ILE A 56 6.43 -13.75 0.63
C ILE A 56 6.11 -13.47 -0.84
N TYR A 57 6.85 -14.10 -1.74
CA TYR A 57 6.67 -13.93 -3.17
C TYR A 57 5.65 -14.94 -3.70
N GLY A 58 4.60 -14.43 -4.33
CA GLY A 58 3.66 -15.23 -5.12
C GLY A 58 4.20 -15.51 -6.53
N GLY A 59 3.31 -15.95 -7.42
CA GLY A 59 3.63 -16.14 -8.84
C GLY A 59 3.84 -14.81 -9.57
N ARG A 60 2.85 -14.40 -10.37
CA ARG A 60 2.95 -13.15 -11.16
C ARG A 60 2.13 -12.03 -10.52
N PRO A 61 2.70 -10.81 -10.38
CA PRO A 61 1.92 -9.65 -9.95
C PRO A 61 0.92 -9.25 -11.05
N SER A 62 -0.14 -8.54 -10.64
CA SER A 62 -1.06 -7.91 -11.60
C SER A 62 -0.31 -6.84 -12.39
N PRO A 63 -0.45 -6.77 -13.73
CA PRO A 63 0.20 -5.74 -14.53
C PRO A 63 -0.50 -4.37 -14.44
N GLN A 64 -1.70 -4.31 -13.85
CA GLN A 64 -2.46 -3.08 -13.64
C GLN A 64 -3.08 -3.04 -12.25
N ILE A 65 -3.55 -1.85 -11.85
CA ILE A 65 -4.39 -1.64 -10.68
C ILE A 65 -5.68 -2.47 -10.82
N THR A 66 -6.08 -3.13 -9.73
CA THR A 66 -7.24 -4.03 -9.69
C THR A 66 -8.43 -3.44 -8.93
N THR A 67 -8.20 -2.47 -8.05
CA THR A 67 -9.22 -1.79 -7.26
C THR A 67 -9.90 -0.67 -8.05
N ARG A 68 -11.18 -0.40 -7.74
CA ARG A 68 -11.91 0.74 -8.31
C ARG A 68 -11.55 2.07 -7.64
N ASN A 69 -11.05 2.01 -6.41
CA ASN A 69 -10.68 3.17 -5.61
C ASN A 69 -9.24 2.99 -5.11
N PRO A 70 -8.23 3.21 -5.96
CA PRO A 70 -6.83 3.19 -5.53
C PRO A 70 -6.55 4.37 -4.61
N ASP A 71 -5.45 4.29 -3.86
CA ASP A 71 -4.94 5.48 -3.20
C ASP A 71 -4.44 6.50 -4.24
N TYR A 72 -4.15 7.73 -3.80
CA TYR A 72 -3.76 8.80 -4.71
C TYR A 72 -2.49 8.47 -5.52
N VAL A 73 -1.53 7.78 -4.89
CA VAL A 73 -0.28 7.37 -5.55
C VAL A 73 -0.55 6.30 -6.59
N GLY A 74 -1.41 5.32 -6.29
CA GLY A 74 -1.83 4.28 -7.22
C GLY A 74 -2.57 4.84 -8.42
N ALA A 75 -3.48 5.79 -8.20
CA ALA A 75 -4.16 6.50 -9.28
C ALA A 75 -3.15 7.24 -10.19
N LEU A 76 -2.13 7.87 -9.59
CA LEU A 76 -1.08 8.55 -10.34
C LEU A 76 -0.22 7.56 -11.14
N ILE A 77 0.20 6.45 -10.53
CA ILE A 77 0.97 5.42 -11.21
C ILE A 77 0.17 4.85 -12.39
N ASP A 78 -1.11 4.54 -12.22
CA ASP A 78 -1.95 4.01 -13.30
C ASP A 78 -2.07 5.00 -14.47
N ALA A 79 -2.26 6.28 -14.17
CA ALA A 79 -2.39 7.33 -15.17
C ALA A 79 -1.11 7.61 -15.97
N TYR A 80 0.07 7.43 -15.36
CA TYR A 80 1.34 7.87 -15.95
C TYR A 80 2.32 6.74 -16.29
N ALA A 81 2.27 5.59 -15.62
CA ALA A 81 3.22 4.49 -15.81
C ALA A 81 2.80 3.51 -16.91
N ALA A 82 1.56 3.57 -17.40
CA ALA A 82 1.05 2.72 -18.48
C ALA A 82 1.35 3.25 -19.89
N ARG A 83 2.15 4.31 -20.03
CA ARG A 83 2.59 4.89 -21.30
C ARG A 83 4.12 4.90 -21.40
#